data_AF-A0A2J0N7R5-F1
#
_entry.id   AF-A0A2J0N7R5-F1
#
_cell.length_a   1.000
_cell.length_b   1.000
_cell.length_c   1.000
_cell.angle_alpha   90.00
_cell.angle_beta   90.00
_cell.angle_gamma   90.00
#
_symmetry.space_group_name_H-M   'P 1'
#
loop_
_entity.id
_entity.type
_entity.pdbx_description
1 polymer ?
#
loop_
_entity_poly.entity_id
_entity_poly.type
_entity_poly.pdbx_seq_one_letter_code
_entity_poly.pdbx_strand_id
1 'polypeptide(L)'
;KEIHVRPACPPLMYPCKFCLSTRSIHELFARKAIKDIEGHDMEDVSEYINHTTKKYQKMVEWIRNDIGVTTLRYQTLGDMIKAIGLPREKLCTYCWNGECLAKGNLV
;
A
#
# COMPACT_ATOMS: atom_id res chain seq x y z
N LYS A 1 -1.36 7.90 -27.63
CA LYS A 1 -0.38 8.29 -26.59
C LYS A 1 -0.54 7.33 -25.42
N GLU A 2 0.54 6.78 -24.88
CA GLU A 2 0.49 5.85 -23.73
C GLU A 2 0.92 6.58 -22.45
N ILE A 3 0.32 6.19 -21.32
CA ILE A 3 0.61 6.78 -19.99
C ILE A 3 1.04 5.67 -19.05
N HIS A 4 2.28 5.74 -18.55
CA HIS A 4 2.85 4.73 -17.64
C HIS A 4 3.17 5.37 -16.29
N VAL A 5 2.46 4.95 -15.24
CA VAL A 5 2.60 5.52 -13.89
C VAL A 5 3.45 4.61 -13.01
N ARG A 6 4.39 5.19 -12.26
CA ARG A 6 5.33 4.48 -11.37
C ARG A 6 5.41 5.18 -10.02
N PRO A 7 4.48 4.93 -9.09
CA PRO A 7 4.57 5.50 -7.75
C PRO A 7 5.84 5.01 -7.05
N ALA A 8 6.62 5.93 -6.50
CA ALA A 8 7.87 5.65 -5.79
C ALA A 8 7.68 5.10 -4.36
N CYS A 9 6.53 4.48 -4.11
CA CYS A 9 6.19 3.86 -2.84
C CYS A 9 5.27 2.65 -3.05
N PRO A 10 5.16 1.74 -2.06
CA PRO A 10 4.09 0.75 -2.03
C PRO A 10 2.70 1.38 -1.88
N PRO A 11 1.63 0.64 -2.21
CA PRO A 11 0.26 1.10 -1.97
C PRO A 11 0.00 1.40 -0.48
N LEU A 12 -0.73 2.47 -0.20
CA LEU A 12 -1.13 2.83 1.17
C LEU A 12 -2.31 1.97 1.62
N MET A 13 -2.08 1.12 2.61
CA MET A 13 -3.05 0.16 3.15
C MET A 13 -3.64 0.61 4.48
N TYR A 14 -2.91 1.44 5.24
CA TYR A 14 -3.31 1.87 6.56
C TYR A 14 -3.11 3.37 6.74
N PRO A 15 -4.01 4.07 7.47
CA PRO A 15 -3.76 5.41 7.92
C PRO A 15 -2.51 5.46 8.83
N CYS A 16 -1.77 6.56 8.77
CA CYS A 16 -0.58 6.75 9.58
C CYS A 16 -0.94 6.89 11.06
N LYS A 17 -0.28 6.11 11.92
CA LYS A 17 -0.43 6.23 13.40
C LYS A 17 0.16 7.53 13.96
N PHE A 18 1.15 8.10 13.28
CA PHE A 18 1.85 9.30 13.73
C PHE A 18 1.26 10.59 13.14
N CYS A 19 0.01 10.55 12.69
CA CYS A 19 -0.77 11.69 12.19
C CYS A 19 -0.10 12.53 11.09
N LEU A 20 0.76 11.91 10.27
CA LEU A 20 1.30 12.55 9.07
C LEU A 20 0.29 12.41 7.93
N SER A 21 -0.73 13.29 7.92
CA SER A 21 -1.58 13.65 6.76
C SER A 21 -2.13 12.51 5.88
N THR A 22 -2.42 11.33 6.43
CA THR A 22 -3.14 10.28 5.67
C THR A 22 -4.64 10.44 5.78
N ARG A 23 -5.35 10.13 4.71
CA ARG A 23 -6.81 10.05 4.69
C ARG A 23 -7.34 8.93 5.58
N SER A 24 -8.66 8.90 5.82
CA SER A 24 -9.32 7.79 6.52
C SER A 24 -9.15 6.48 5.74
N ILE A 25 -9.31 5.34 6.41
CA ILE A 25 -9.07 4.01 5.81
C ILE A 25 -9.88 3.79 4.54
N HIS A 26 -11.15 4.21 4.50
CA HIS A 26 -12.03 4.02 3.34
C HIS A 26 -11.74 5.01 2.19
N GLU A 27 -10.99 6.08 2.45
CA GLU A 27 -10.52 7.01 1.43
C GLU A 27 -9.18 6.57 0.81
N LEU A 28 -8.49 5.57 1.38
CA LEU A 28 -7.27 5.02 0.78
C LEU A 28 -7.63 4.26 -0.49
N PHE A 29 -6.98 4.62 -1.59
CA PHE A 29 -7.33 4.09 -2.91
C PHE A 29 -7.17 2.57 -3.02
N ALA A 30 -6.16 2.00 -2.36
CA ALA A 30 -6.00 0.55 -2.25
C ALA A 30 -7.15 -0.11 -1.48
N ARG A 31 -7.65 0.53 -0.42
CA ARG A 31 -8.80 0.02 0.36
C ARG A 31 -10.10 0.10 -0.42
N LYS A 32 -10.30 1.18 -1.20
CA LYS A 32 -11.43 1.27 -2.14
C LYS A 32 -11.39 0.13 -3.16
N ALA A 33 -10.23 -0.12 -3.78
CA ALA A 33 -10.04 -1.21 -4.73
C ALA A 33 -10.39 -2.58 -4.12
N ILE A 34 -9.90 -2.85 -2.90
CA ILE A 34 -10.18 -4.11 -2.18
C ILE A 34 -11.68 -4.26 -1.92
N LYS A 35 -12.33 -3.20 -1.42
CA LYS A 35 -13.77 -3.19 -1.17
C LYS A 35 -14.57 -3.48 -2.43
N ASP A 36 -14.20 -2.90 -3.56
CA ASP A 36 -14.91 -3.08 -4.83
C ASP A 36 -14.69 -4.49 -5.42
N ILE A 37 -13.52 -5.09 -5.19
CA ILE A 37 -13.22 -6.47 -5.62
C ILE A 37 -13.96 -7.51 -4.77
N GLU A 38 -14.02 -7.30 -3.45
CA GLU A 38 -14.51 -8.29 -2.48
C GLU A 38 -15.98 -8.03 -2.08
N GLY A 39 -16.54 -6.88 -2.45
CA GLY A 39 -17.93 -6.50 -2.18
C GLY A 39 -18.22 -6.02 -0.74
N HIS A 40 -17.21 -5.96 0.13
CA HIS A 40 -17.33 -5.54 1.52
C HIS A 40 -15.99 -5.01 2.06
N ASP A 41 -16.04 -4.28 3.18
CA ASP A 41 -14.83 -3.84 3.87
C ASP A 41 -14.13 -5.02 4.56
N MET A 42 -12.85 -5.21 4.26
CA MET A 42 -12.02 -6.26 4.86
C MET A 42 -11.04 -5.68 5.87
N GLU A 43 -10.94 -6.30 7.05
CA GLU A 43 -9.92 -5.96 8.05
C GLU A 43 -8.55 -6.53 7.64
N ASP A 44 -8.49 -7.84 7.38
CA ASP A 44 -7.28 -8.52 6.92
C ASP A 44 -7.07 -8.32 5.42
N VAL A 45 -5.98 -7.64 5.09
CA VAL A 45 -5.53 -7.36 3.72
C VAL A 45 -4.12 -7.89 3.47
N SER A 46 -3.67 -8.87 4.26
CA SER A 46 -2.35 -9.50 4.14
C SER A 46 -2.04 -9.98 2.72
N GLU A 47 -3.00 -10.64 2.07
CA GLU A 47 -2.87 -11.08 0.68
C GLU A 47 -2.74 -9.92 -0.31
N TYR A 48 -3.29 -8.75 0.00
CA TYR A 48 -3.19 -7.54 -0.82
C TYR A 48 -1.91 -6.74 -0.58
N ILE A 49 -1.11 -7.05 0.44
CA ILE A 49 0.19 -6.40 0.71
C ILE A 49 1.32 -7.07 -0.09
N ASN A 50 1.24 -8.39 -0.24
CA ASN A 50 2.27 -9.14 -0.94
C ASN A 50 2.13 -9.04 -2.46
N HIS A 51 3.07 -8.35 -3.10
CA HIS A 51 3.09 -8.11 -4.55
C HIS A 51 3.11 -9.36 -5.45
N THR A 52 3.42 -10.54 -4.91
CA THR A 52 3.43 -11.80 -5.67
C THR A 52 2.08 -12.49 -5.73
N THR A 53 1.09 -12.05 -4.93
CA THR A 53 -0.22 -12.69 -4.89
C THR A 53 -1.11 -12.24 -6.06
N LYS A 54 -2.08 -13.09 -6.40
CA LYS A 54 -3.12 -12.73 -7.38
C LYS A 54 -4.01 -11.60 -6.89
N LYS A 55 -4.27 -11.50 -5.58
CA LYS A 55 -5.09 -10.44 -4.97
C LYS A 55 -4.43 -9.06 -5.13
N TYR A 56 -3.13 -8.94 -4.82
CA TYR A 56 -2.38 -7.71 -5.06
C TYR A 56 -2.44 -7.30 -6.53
N GLN A 57 -2.19 -8.24 -7.46
CA GLN A 57 -2.22 -7.95 -8.89
C GLN A 57 -3.60 -7.47 -9.36
N LYS A 58 -4.68 -8.10 -8.89
CA LYS A 58 -6.06 -7.65 -9.15
C LYS A 58 -6.33 -6.25 -8.62
N MET A 59 -5.86 -5.94 -7.42
CA MET A 59 -6.00 -4.60 -6.83
C MET A 59 -5.26 -3.55 -7.67
N VAL A 60 -4.00 -3.80 -8.06
CA VAL A 60 -3.25 -2.85 -8.90
C VAL A 60 -3.89 -2.69 -10.27
N GLU A 61 -4.43 -3.76 -10.84
CA GLU A 61 -5.14 -3.72 -12.13
C GLU A 61 -6.46 -2.94 -12.02
N TRP A 62 -7.21 -3.12 -10.94
CA TRP A 62 -8.39 -2.31 -10.66
C TRP A 62 -8.03 -0.82 -10.58
N ILE A 63 -6.99 -0.47 -9.81
CA ILE A 63 -6.49 0.89 -9.65
C ILE A 63 -6.06 1.48 -11.00
N ARG A 64 -5.33 0.70 -11.82
CA ARG A 64 -4.90 1.10 -13.17
C ARG A 64 -6.09 1.48 -14.05
N ASN A 65 -7.17 0.70 -14.00
CA ASN A 65 -8.39 0.94 -14.75
C ASN A 65 -9.14 2.17 -14.25
N ASP A 66 -9.29 2.34 -12.93
CA ASP A 66 -10.00 3.48 -12.33
C ASP A 66 -9.34 4.83 -12.70
N ILE A 67 -8.01 4.90 -12.70
CA ILE A 67 -7.28 6.12 -13.10
C ILE A 67 -7.05 6.25 -14.63
N GLY A 68 -7.43 5.25 -15.42
CA GLY A 68 -7.39 5.30 -16.89
C GLY A 68 -5.99 5.34 -17.51
N VAL A 69 -4.99 4.65 -16.93
CA VAL A 69 -3.60 4.64 -17.45
C VAL A 69 -3.23 3.34 -18.16
N THR A 70 -2.27 3.40 -19.09
CA THR A 70 -1.83 2.22 -19.87
C THR A 70 -1.16 1.18 -18.99
N THR A 71 -0.25 1.58 -18.10
CA THR A 71 0.36 0.67 -17.12
C THR A 71 0.56 1.36 -15.77
N LEU A 72 0.40 0.58 -14.70
CA LEU A 72 0.69 1.01 -13.33
C LEU A 72 1.58 -0.04 -12.66
N ARG A 73 2.65 0.42 -12.00
CA ARG A 73 3.50 -0.45 -11.18
C ARG A 73 4.00 0.33 -9.97
N TYR A 74 3.68 -0.17 -8.79
CA TYR A 74 4.18 0.34 -7.52
C TYR A 74 5.58 -0.18 -7.23
N GLN A 75 6.34 0.58 -6.44
CA GLN A 75 7.58 0.11 -5.83
C GLN A 75 7.28 -0.92 -4.73
N THR A 76 8.10 -1.97 -4.61
CA THR A 76 7.91 -2.98 -3.56
C THR A 76 8.38 -2.46 -2.21
N LEU A 77 7.82 -3.00 -1.11
CA LEU A 77 8.28 -2.64 0.23
C LEU A 77 9.76 -3.00 0.45
N GLY A 78 10.18 -4.15 -0.06
CA GLY A 78 11.58 -4.59 0.01
C GLY A 78 12.53 -3.63 -0.71
N ASP A 79 12.18 -3.21 -1.93
CA ASP A 79 12.98 -2.24 -2.69
C ASP A 79 12.99 -0.88 -2.01
N MET A 80 11.89 -0.46 -1.39
CA MET A 80 11.82 0.79 -0.63
C MET A 80 12.77 0.77 0.57
N ILE A 81 12.75 -0.30 1.37
CA ILE A 81 13.67 -0.46 2.52
C ILE A 81 15.12 -0.48 2.04
N LYS A 82 15.41 -1.23 0.97
CA LYS A 82 16.75 -1.30 0.37
C LYS A 82 17.22 0.08 -0.10
N ALA A 83 16.34 0.87 -0.72
CA ALA A 83 16.65 2.21 -1.20
C ALA A 83 16.91 3.21 -0.06
N ILE A 84 16.20 3.10 1.07
CA ILE A 84 16.44 3.93 2.26
C ILE A 84 17.80 3.62 2.91
N GLY A 85 18.24 2.36 2.85
CA GLY A 85 19.56 1.94 3.36
C GLY A 85 19.64 1.79 4.88
N LEU A 86 18.51 1.83 5.58
CA LEU A 86 18.42 1.57 7.02
C LEU A 86 17.85 0.16 7.30
N PRO A 87 18.21 -0.47 8.43
CA PRO A 87 17.59 -1.72 8.87
C PRO A 87 16.07 -1.59 9.00
N ARG A 88 15.35 -2.66 8.64
CA ARG A 88 13.87 -2.72 8.67
C ARG A 88 13.28 -2.34 10.03
N GLU A 89 13.98 -2.68 11.11
CA GLU A 89 13.57 -2.47 12.50
C GLU A 89 13.65 -0.99 12.90
N LYS A 90 14.43 -0.18 12.18
CA LYS A 90 14.55 1.27 12.37
C LYS A 90 13.58 2.06 11.50
N LEU A 91 12.72 1.40 10.73
CA LEU A 91 11.79 2.03 9.80
C LEU A 91 10.34 1.74 10.20
N CYS A 92 9.54 2.80 10.28
CA CYS A 92 8.09 2.65 10.31
C CYS A 92 7.59 2.36 8.89
N THR A 93 6.93 1.21 8.71
CA THR A 93 6.32 0.80 7.43
C THR A 93 4.81 0.63 7.56
N TYR A 94 4.23 1.07 8.69
CA TYR A 94 2.85 0.80 9.08
C TYR A 94 1.84 1.16 7.99
N CYS A 95 2.01 2.30 7.31
CA CYS A 95 1.09 2.74 6.27
C CYS A 95 1.00 1.76 5.08
N TRP A 96 2.03 0.95 4.86
CA TRP A 96 2.10 -0.02 3.75
C TRP A 96 1.73 -1.44 4.17
N ASN A 97 2.11 -1.86 5.38
CA ASN A 97 1.96 -3.26 5.79
C ASN A 97 1.30 -3.49 7.17
N GLY A 98 0.88 -2.43 7.87
CA GLY A 98 0.25 -2.54 9.18
C GLY A 98 1.20 -2.89 10.31
N GLU A 99 2.51 -3.05 10.04
CA GLU A 99 3.51 -3.40 11.04
C GLU A 99 4.27 -2.17 11.51
N CYS A 100 4.16 -1.84 12.80
CA CYS A 100 5.00 -0.84 13.44
C CYS A 100 6.09 -1.56 14.26
N LEU A 101 7.34 -1.50 13.81
CA LEU A 101 8.48 -2.08 14.54
C LEU A 101 9.16 -1.09 15.50
N ALA A 102 8.71 0.17 15.54
CA ALA A 102 9.19 1.13 16.51
C ALA A 102 8.78 0.67 17.91
N LYS A 103 9.67 -0.07 18.58
CA LYS A 103 9.64 -0.38 20.02
C LYS A 103 9.95 0.88 20.84
N GLY A 104 9.35 2.00 20.47
CA GLY A 104 9.44 3.26 21.19
C GLY A 104 8.04 3.61 21.67
N ASN A 105 7.76 3.29 22.94
CA ASN A 105 6.67 3.80 23.77
C ASN A 105 5.48 4.40 23.01
N LEU A 106 4.61 3.55 22.49
CA LEU A 106 3.20 3.91 22.38
C LEU A 106 2.53 3.30 23.61
N VAL A 107 2.67 4.02 24.73
CA VAL A 107 1.79 3.88 25.90
C VAL A 107 0.51 4.64 25.59
#